data_AF-A0A1W9S1S9-F1
#
_entry.id   AF-A0A1W9S1S9-F1
#
_cell.length_a   1.000
_cell.length_b   1.000
_cell.length_c   1.000
_cell.angle_alpha   90.00
_cell.angle_beta   90.00
_cell.angle_gamma   90.00
#
_symmetry.space_group_name_H-M   'P 1'
#
loop_
_entity.id
_entity.type
_entity.pdbx_description
1 polymer ?
#
loop_
_entity_poly.entity_id
_entity_poly.type
_entity_poly.pdbx_seq_one_letter_code
_entity_poly.pdbx_strand_id
1 'polypeptide(L)' 'MTYQVKGCVDLWLLAAWFYGNPHLWDVIYYENIDAIGDDPENLMPGMTLNIPKIESATESYAVPTPEVA' A
#
# COMPACT_ATOMS: atom_id res chain seq x y z
N MET A 1 10.97 1.91 5.94
CA MET A 1 11.06 0.79 6.91
C MET A 1 10.86 -0.48 6.12
N THR A 2 11.68 -1.52 6.27
CA THR A 2 11.58 -2.71 5.41
C THR A 2 10.77 -3.82 6.07
N TYR A 3 9.80 -4.38 5.37
CA TYR A 3 8.97 -5.51 5.81
C TYR A 3 9.21 -6.71 4.91
N GLN A 4 9.39 -7.90 5.49
CA GLN A 4 9.49 -9.13 4.73
C GLN A 4 8.13 -9.79 4.60
N VAL A 5 7.67 -9.98 3.36
CA VAL A 5 6.42 -10.67 3.01
C VAL A 5 6.48 -12.08 3.59
N LYS A 6 5.60 -12.38 4.55
CA LYS A 6 5.46 -13.72 5.14
C LYS A 6 4.19 -14.37 4.61
N GLY A 7 4.35 -15.31 3.68
CA GLY A 7 3.24 -16.04 3.07
C GLY A 7 2.48 -15.23 2.01
N CYS A 8 1.23 -15.61 1.74
CA CYS A 8 0.32 -14.88 0.86
C CYS A 8 -0.27 -13.70 1.64
N VAL A 9 0.46 -12.58 1.70
CA VAL A 9 -0.02 -11.34 2.31
C VAL A 9 -0.08 -10.26 1.24
N ASP A 10 -1.21 -9.56 1.17
CA ASP A 10 -1.48 -8.56 0.15
C ASP A 10 -1.02 -7.16 0.58
N LEU A 11 -0.63 -6.33 -0.39
CA LEU A 11 -0.27 -4.92 -0.16
C LEU A 11 -1.39 -4.15 0.53
N TRP A 12 -2.65 -4.48 0.22
CA TRP A 12 -3.84 -3.92 0.88
C TRP A 12 -3.81 -4.14 2.40
N LEU A 13 -3.48 -5.36 2.83
CA LEU A 13 -3.44 -5.71 4.25
C LEU A 13 -2.24 -5.07 4.94
N LEU A 14 -1.08 -5.00 4.27
CA LEU A 14 0.08 -4.26 4.75
C LEU A 14 -0.26 -2.78 4.94
N ALA A 15 -0.88 -2.14 3.96
CA ALA A 15 -1.27 -0.74 4.05
C ALA A 15 -2.26 -0.50 5.20
N ALA A 16 -3.22 -1.40 5.40
CA ALA A 16 -4.11 -1.35 6.56
C ALA A 16 -3.35 -1.49 7.89
N TRP A 17 -2.34 -2.36 7.98
CA TRP A 17 -1.58 -2.58 9.21
C TRP A 17 -0.59 -1.46 9.52
N PHE A 18 0.10 -0.93 8.51
CA PHE A 18 1.15 0.07 8.68
C PHE A 18 0.60 1.50 8.67
N TYR A 19 -0.37 1.80 7.81
CA TYR A 19 -0.94 3.14 7.68
C TYR A 19 -2.31 3.29 8.32
N GLY A 20 -2.97 2.19 8.69
CA GLY A 20 -4.37 2.23 9.13
C GLY A 20 -5.36 2.46 7.99
N ASN A 21 -4.88 2.62 6.74
CA ASN A 21 -5.71 2.83 5.57
C ASN A 21 -5.24 1.92 4.43
N PRO A 22 -6.05 0.92 4.05
CA PRO A 22 -5.68 -0.02 3.00
C PRO A 22 -5.51 0.63 1.63
N HIS A 23 -6.17 1.76 1.34
CA HIS A 23 -6.07 2.43 0.03
C HIS A 23 -4.68 2.99 -0.27
N LEU A 24 -3.78 3.01 0.72
CA LEU A 24 -2.40 3.45 0.57
C LEU A 24 -1.47 2.32 0.09
N TRP A 25 -2.04 1.20 -0.37
CA TRP A 25 -1.29 0.08 -0.94
C TRP A 25 -0.52 0.47 -2.20
N ASP A 26 -1.06 1.40 -3.03
CA ASP A 26 -0.37 1.95 -4.21
C ASP A 26 0.98 2.56 -3.84
N VAL A 27 1.09 3.26 -2.71
CA VAL A 27 2.34 3.90 -2.28
C VAL A 27 3.41 2.85 -1.99
N ILE A 28 3.02 1.73 -1.37
CA ILE A 28 3.93 0.60 -1.14
C ILE A 28 4.28 -0.04 -2.49
N TYR A 29 3.30 -0.22 -3.37
CA TYR A 29 3.54 -0.80 -4.69
C TYR A 29 4.53 0.02 -5.51
N TYR A 30 4.33 1.33 -5.67
CA TYR A 30 5.22 2.20 -6.45
C TYR A 30 6.65 2.21 -5.91
N GLU A 31 6.83 2.21 -4.58
CA GLU A 31 8.16 2.13 -3.99
C GLU A 31 8.84 0.78 -4.21
N ASN A 32 8.06 -0.27 -4.48
CA ASN A 32 8.56 -1.63 -4.66
C ASN A 32 8.29 -2.18 -6.06
N ILE A 33 7.90 -1.35 -7.02
CA ILE A 33 7.51 -1.78 -8.37
C ILE A 33 8.69 -2.44 -9.09
N ASP A 34 9.91 -1.99 -8.79
CA ASP A 34 11.14 -2.60 -9.28
C ASP A 34 11.32 -4.05 -8.79
N ALA A 35 10.84 -4.36 -7.58
CA ALA A 35 10.94 -5.69 -6.97
C ALA A 35 9.73 -6.58 -7.25
N ILE A 36 8.52 -6.00 -7.32
CA ILE A 36 7.24 -6.71 -7.52
C ILE A 36 6.99 -6.97 -9.01
N GLY A 37 7.36 -6.02 -9.87
CA GLY A 37 7.04 -6.04 -11.29
C GLY A 37 5.69 -5.42 -11.60
N ASP A 38 5.06 -5.86 -12.70
CA ASP A 38 3.83 -5.29 -13.25
C ASP A 38 2.56 -5.70 -12.47
N ASP A 39 2.63 -6.82 -11.73
CA ASP A 39 1.52 -7.41 -11.00
C ASP A 39 1.63 -7.15 -9.49
N PRO A 40 0.84 -6.23 -8.91
CA PRO A 40 0.86 -5.94 -7.47
C PRO A 40 0.41 -7.12 -6.60
N GLU A 41 -0.32 -8.06 -7.18
CA GLU A 41 -0.81 -9.29 -6.52
C GLU A 41 0.24 -10.40 -6.53
N ASN A 42 1.30 -10.26 -7.33
CA ASN A 42 2.35 -11.27 -7.49
C ASN A 42 3.45 -11.12 -6.43
N LEU A 43 3.03 -11.00 -5.17
CA LEU A 43 3.94 -10.89 -4.03
C LEU A 43 4.45 -12.27 -3.66
N MET A 44 5.76 -12.48 -3.84
CA MET A 44 6.37 -13.73 -3.42
C MET A 44 6.71 -13.71 -1.93
N PRO A 45 6.33 -14.76 -1.17
CA PRO A 45 6.76 -14.90 0.22
C PRO A 45 8.29 -14.93 0.30
N GLY A 46 8.85 -14.08 1.16
CA GLY A 46 10.29 -13.87 1.30
C GLY A 46 10.81 -12.57 0.67
N MET A 47 10.01 -11.90 -0.17
CA MET A 47 10.35 -10.58 -0.69
C MET A 47 10.46 -9.55 0.43
N THR A 48 11.40 -8.61 0.27
CA THR A 48 11.57 -7.49 1.19
C THR A 48 10.97 -6.25 0.55
N LEU A 49 9.89 -5.75 1.12
CA LEU A 49 9.21 -4.53 0.70
C LEU A 49 9.66 -3.36 1.55
N ASN A 50 9.97 -2.24 0.91
CA ASN A 50 10.14 -0.98 1.58
C ASN A 50 8.78 -0.32 1.82
N ILE A 51 8.42 -0.16 3.08
CA ILE A 51 7.22 0.55 3.53
C ILE A 51 7.65 2.00 3.85
N PRO A 52 7.40 2.98 2.96
CA PRO A 52 7.68 4.39 3.23
C PRO A 52 6.73 4.90 4.33
N LYS A 53 7.25 5.55 5.36
CA LYS A 53 6.38 6.08 6.41
C LYS A 53 5.74 7.38 5.90
N ILE A 54 4.54 7.29 5.36
CA ILE A 54 3.73 8.47 5.03
C ILE A 54 3.17 9.03 6.34
N GLU A 55 3.71 10.17 6.75
CA GLU A 55 3.27 10.87 7.94
C GLU A 55 1.93 11.53 7.63
N SER A 56 0.85 10.79 7.91
CA SER A 56 -0.54 11.24 7.84
C SER A 56 -1.02 11.69 6.45
N ALA A 57 -1.84 10.84 5.84
CA ALA A 57 -2.90 11.26 4.92
C ALA A 57 -4.00 12.07 5.69
N THR A 58 -3.62 13.17 6.34
CA THR A 58 -4.59 14.12 6.89
C THR A 58 -5.08 15.12 5.84
N GLU A 59 -4.38 15.30 4.72
CA GLU A 59 -4.87 16.21 3.70
C GLU A 59 -5.59 15.46 2.56
N SER A 60 -6.91 15.38 2.71
CA SER A 60 -7.87 15.42 1.61
C SER A 60 -7.89 14.26 0.59
N TYR A 61 -8.44 13.12 1.02
CA TYR A 61 -9.57 12.61 0.23
C TYR A 61 -10.80 13.39 0.70
N ALA A 62 -10.94 14.62 0.22
CA ALA A 62 -12.28 15.17 0.09
C ALA A 62 -12.98 14.22 -0.87
N VAL A 63 -13.75 13.29 -0.32
CA VAL A 63 -14.78 12.60 -1.09
C VAL A 63 -15.51 13.72 -1.84
N PRO A 64 -15.49 13.76 -3.19
CA PRO A 64 -16.56 14.48 -3.85
C PRO A 64 -17.80 13.66 -3.50
N THR A 65 -18.50 14.06 -2.44
CA THR A 65 -19.90 13.73 -2.29
C THR A 65 -20.51 14.04 -3.65
N PRO A 66 -21.18 13.10 -4.33
CA PRO A 66 -22.00 13.48 -5.47
C PRO A 66 -23.16 14.31 -4.91
N GLU A 67 -22.92 15.61 -4.72
CA GLU A 67 -23.97 16.60 -4.69
C GLU A 67 -24.45 16.73 -6.14
N VAL A 68 -25.37 15.84 -6.52
CA VAL A 68 -26.18 16.04 -7.72
C VAL A 68 -27.58 16.36 -7.23
N ALA A 69 -27.93 17.63 -7.48
CA ALA A 69 -29.19 18.29 -7.22
C ALA A 69 -30.38 17.73 -8.03
#